data_AF-A0A015J5Z0-F1
#
_entry.id   AF-A0A015J5Z0-F1
#
_cell.length_a   1.000
_cell.length_b   1.000
_cell.length_c   1.000
_cell.angle_alpha   90.00
_cell.angle_beta   90.00
_cell.angle_gamma   90.00
#
_symmetry.space_group_name_H-M   'P 1'
#
loop_
_entity.id
_entity.type
_entity.pdbx_description
1 polymer ?
#
loop_
_entity_poly.entity_id
_entity_poly.type
_entity_poly.pdbx_seq_one_letter_code
_entity_poly.pdbx_strand_id
1 'polypeptide(L)'
;MNSKMPSQLPVLPIDCLKKIFECLDDNKVALHSCLLVSRLWCRVSVEILWRNIWDTVLQLYQLDALSKIFNTLIACLPNESKELLFNKGVFIPTPTSKFPLFNYPSFCKVLSILDLMIIDDEFKKITTNHESFILLRERNYLIAQEMLKMFMKEIPSLKKLVYYSDIYGSKIPNFINFSGARDCLKNLSEMRCSSNINSEFFYQLSKICHNIQSLTIEFSITNLDGLNDLIFSQNSLKSLSVMRCIDYDDKEDIDCAKIVPSLTKHANTLTKLFLQGISKLSFLPKFTNLQELDLSSGFEDFKELQYVIFPYLEILKLYYGYSEFEMLIKFLENNGRNLREFNVYGCNSNNSLNLAIAKFCPNLRSLYTQFKFDEIESLAVIFSSCQQLESFKTLCDKPYFEGKKLLEIVAKYSPKNFHELTLCNYVKLRKDDLESFFINWKTRIPQKSLSFIVNDSKFIKNSKNKKIIRKYKNLGIIKKFE
;
A
#
# COMPACT_ATOMS: atom_id res chain seq x y z
N MET A 1 -56.22 10.63 31.94
CA MET A 1 -55.53 9.48 31.34
C MET A 1 -54.74 9.98 30.13
N ASN A 2 -53.44 10.29 30.31
CA ASN A 2 -52.55 10.62 29.19
C ASN A 2 -51.61 9.44 28.97
N SER A 3 -51.96 8.56 28.04
CA SER A 3 -51.07 7.50 27.56
C SER A 3 -50.01 8.12 26.65
N LYS A 4 -48.80 8.34 27.18
CA LYS A 4 -47.61 8.58 26.35
C LYS A 4 -47.38 7.33 25.50
N MET A 5 -47.58 7.43 24.19
CA MET A 5 -47.03 6.44 23.26
C MET A 5 -45.51 6.50 23.33
N PRO A 6 -44.80 5.36 23.44
CA PRO A 6 -43.35 5.37 23.32
C PRO A 6 -43.01 5.72 21.87
N SER A 7 -42.32 6.84 21.66
CA SER A 7 -41.72 7.20 20.38
C SER A 7 -40.67 6.14 20.02
N GLN A 8 -41.06 5.12 19.25
CA GLN A 8 -40.10 4.21 18.63
C GLN A 8 -39.27 5.05 17.65
N LEU A 9 -38.00 5.28 17.99
CA LEU A 9 -37.01 5.78 17.03
C LEU A 9 -37.07 4.87 15.79
N PRO A 10 -37.13 5.44 14.57
CA PRO A 10 -37.17 4.63 13.36
C PRO A 10 -35.93 3.74 13.31
N VAL A 11 -36.14 2.42 13.32
CA VAL A 11 -35.06 1.44 13.21
C VAL A 11 -34.63 1.39 11.76
N LEU A 12 -33.41 1.85 11.47
CA LEU A 12 -32.83 1.74 10.13
C LEU A 12 -32.76 0.24 9.72
N PRO A 13 -33.14 -0.11 8.48
CA PRO A 13 -32.95 -1.46 7.97
C PRO A 13 -31.50 -1.91 8.06
N ILE A 14 -31.28 -3.22 8.24
CA ILE A 14 -29.93 -3.79 8.39
C ILE A 14 -29.00 -3.43 7.23
N ASP A 15 -29.53 -3.39 6.00
CA ASP A 15 -28.74 -3.06 4.80
C ASP A 15 -28.31 -1.59 4.78
N CYS A 16 -29.14 -0.68 5.33
CA CYS A 16 -28.77 0.71 5.50
C CYS A 16 -27.68 0.85 6.57
N LEU A 17 -27.82 0.17 7.71
CA LEU A 17 -26.79 0.16 8.76
C LEU A 17 -25.46 -0.40 8.24
N LYS A 18 -25.49 -1.48 7.45
CA LYS A 18 -24.31 -2.06 6.80
C LYS A 18 -23.58 -1.01 5.96
N LYS A 19 -24.27 -0.34 5.05
CA LYS A 19 -23.68 0.71 4.20
C LYS A 19 -23.10 1.87 5.00
N ILE A 20 -23.79 2.30 6.07
CA ILE A 20 -23.30 3.39 6.94
C ILE A 20 -22.03 2.96 7.67
N PHE A 21 -22.00 1.75 8.24
CA PHE A 21 -20.84 1.27 8.98
C PHE A 21 -19.67 0.89 8.07
N GLU A 22 -19.91 0.55 6.81
CA GLU A 22 -18.86 0.37 5.81
C GLU A 22 -18.09 1.68 5.55
N CYS A 23 -18.73 2.84 5.70
CA CYS A 23 -18.01 4.13 5.67
C CYS A 23 -17.07 4.33 6.87
N LEU A 24 -17.14 3.45 7.89
CA LEU A 24 -16.30 3.46 9.08
C LEU A 24 -15.25 2.32 9.06
N ASP A 25 -15.07 1.60 7.95
CA ASP A 25 -14.18 0.42 7.91
C ASP A 25 -12.75 0.75 8.37
N ASP A 26 -12.23 1.91 7.97
CA ASP A 26 -10.91 2.41 8.37
C ASP A 26 -10.86 2.96 9.82
N ASN A 27 -12.02 3.19 10.45
CA ASN A 27 -12.14 3.71 11.81
C ASN A 27 -12.63 2.62 12.78
N LYS A 28 -11.72 1.70 13.12
CA LYS A 28 -11.99 0.56 14.02
C LYS A 28 -12.49 1.00 15.41
N VAL A 29 -12.07 2.17 15.91
CA VAL A 29 -12.52 2.73 17.20
C VAL A 29 -14.01 3.12 17.14
N ALA A 30 -14.43 3.77 16.06
CA ALA A 30 -15.84 4.09 15.83
C ALA A 30 -16.68 2.81 15.70
N LEU A 31 -16.21 1.82 14.93
CA LEU A 31 -16.88 0.52 14.79
C LEU A 31 -17.00 -0.22 16.12
N HIS A 32 -15.98 -0.18 16.97
CA HIS A 32 -16.04 -0.77 18.31
C HIS A 32 -17.11 -0.08 19.16
N SER A 33 -17.23 1.24 19.08
CA SER A 33 -18.27 1.99 19.80
C SER A 33 -19.68 1.59 19.34
N CYS A 34 -19.87 1.32 18.04
CA CYS A 34 -21.13 0.84 17.50
C CYS A 34 -21.55 -0.53 18.08
N LEU A 35 -20.59 -1.40 18.45
CA LEU A 35 -20.89 -2.70 19.06
C LEU A 35 -21.70 -2.59 20.35
N LEU A 36 -21.51 -1.50 21.09
CA LEU A 36 -22.06 -1.30 22.44
C LEU A 36 -23.48 -0.70 22.43
N VAL A 37 -24.00 -0.31 21.27
CA VAL A 37 -25.26 0.43 21.15
C VAL A 37 -26.49 -0.48 21.27
N SER A 38 -26.54 -1.56 20.48
CA SER A 38 -27.67 -2.49 20.46
C SER A 38 -27.26 -3.85 19.90
N ARG A 39 -28.07 -4.90 20.08
CA ARG A 39 -27.79 -6.22 19.50
C ARG A 39 -27.69 -6.19 17.96
N LEU A 40 -28.53 -5.39 17.30
CA LEU A 40 -28.51 -5.23 15.85
C LEU A 40 -27.21 -4.54 15.39
N TRP A 41 -26.84 -3.45 16.05
CA TRP A 41 -25.59 -2.73 15.75
C TRP A 41 -24.38 -3.61 16.03
N CYS A 42 -24.38 -4.34 17.15
CA CYS A 42 -23.36 -5.33 17.48
C CYS A 42 -23.14 -6.33 16.35
N ARG A 43 -24.22 -6.95 15.86
CA ARG A 43 -24.16 -7.93 14.76
C ARG A 43 -23.60 -7.33 13.46
N VAL A 44 -24.01 -6.10 13.10
CA VAL A 44 -23.54 -5.47 11.86
C VAL A 44 -22.08 -5.00 11.98
N SER A 45 -21.73 -4.35 13.09
CA SER A 45 -20.38 -3.83 13.30
C SER A 45 -19.35 -4.95 13.47
N VAL A 46 -19.70 -6.07 14.10
CA VAL A 46 -18.76 -7.19 14.28
C VAL A 46 -18.41 -7.84 12.93
N GLU A 47 -19.39 -7.98 12.03
CA GLU A 47 -19.18 -8.48 10.66
C GLU A 47 -18.16 -7.62 9.90
N ILE A 48 -18.18 -6.30 10.09
CA ILE A 48 -17.28 -5.35 9.41
C ILE A 48 -15.90 -5.33 10.09
N LEU A 49 -15.88 -5.27 11.42
CA LEU A 49 -14.65 -5.22 12.21
C LEU A 49 -13.74 -6.43 11.92
N TRP A 50 -14.34 -7.61 11.74
CA TRP A 50 -13.62 -8.87 11.50
C TRP A 50 -13.28 -9.15 10.02
N ARG A 51 -13.60 -8.25 9.07
CA ARG A 51 -13.25 -8.45 7.65
C ARG A 51 -11.75 -8.54 7.41
N ASN A 52 -10.98 -7.70 8.09
CA ASN A 52 -9.52 -7.68 8.01
C ASN A 52 -8.91 -7.58 9.42
N ILE A 53 -8.69 -8.74 10.04
CA ILE A 53 -8.07 -8.85 11.37
C ILE A 53 -6.55 -8.60 11.36
N TRP A 54 -5.93 -8.47 10.17
CA TRP A 54 -4.48 -8.33 10.00
C TRP A 54 -4.03 -6.88 9.89
N ASP A 55 -4.95 -5.94 9.67
CA ASP A 55 -4.62 -4.51 9.51
C ASP A 55 -4.02 -3.91 10.79
N THR A 56 -4.42 -4.44 11.95
CA THR A 56 -3.82 -4.11 13.26
C THR A 56 -2.39 -4.61 13.43
N VAL A 57 -1.94 -5.58 12.62
CA VAL A 57 -0.62 -6.21 12.70
C VAL A 57 0.45 -5.39 11.99
N LEU A 58 0.09 -4.73 10.89
CA LEU A 58 0.98 -3.83 10.14
C LEU A 58 1.38 -2.58 10.95
N GLN A 59 0.62 -2.27 12.00
CA GLN A 59 1.01 -1.30 13.03
C GLN A 59 1.78 -2.04 14.12
N LEU A 60 3.12 -2.03 14.02
CA LEU A 60 4.12 -2.79 14.81
C LEU A 60 4.07 -2.68 16.36
N TYR A 61 2.98 -2.20 16.98
CA TYR A 61 2.90 -1.83 18.39
C TYR A 61 1.63 -2.29 19.15
N GLN A 62 0.80 -3.20 18.61
CA GLN A 62 -0.41 -3.68 19.31
C GLN A 62 -0.50 -5.22 19.46
N LEU A 63 0.55 -5.84 20.03
CA LEU A 63 0.62 -7.30 20.22
C LEU A 63 -0.50 -7.86 21.13
N ASP A 64 -0.97 -7.07 22.10
CA ASP A 64 -2.10 -7.46 22.96
C ASP A 64 -3.41 -7.66 22.20
N ALA A 65 -3.67 -6.83 21.18
CA ALA A 65 -4.86 -6.95 20.34
C ALA A 65 -4.79 -8.23 19.49
N LEU A 66 -3.61 -8.52 18.97
CA LEU A 66 -3.30 -9.69 18.16
C LEU A 66 -3.51 -10.99 18.95
N SER A 67 -3.00 -11.04 20.19
CA SER A 67 -3.22 -12.17 21.10
C SER A 67 -4.71 -12.40 21.38
N LYS A 68 -5.50 -11.33 21.59
CA LYS A 68 -6.97 -11.46 21.81
C LYS A 68 -7.70 -11.98 20.58
N ILE A 69 -7.31 -11.56 19.38
CA ILE A 69 -7.85 -12.08 18.11
C ILE A 69 -7.52 -13.57 18.00
N PHE A 70 -6.27 -13.96 18.25
CA PHE A 70 -5.87 -15.36 18.20
C PHE A 70 -6.58 -16.22 19.22
N ASN A 71 -6.70 -15.78 20.47
CA ASN A 71 -7.47 -16.48 21.51
C ASN A 71 -8.93 -16.68 21.10
N THR A 72 -9.52 -15.70 20.42
CA THR A 72 -10.88 -15.80 19.89
C THR A 72 -10.97 -16.82 18.74
N LEU A 73 -10.01 -16.82 17.80
CA LEU A 73 -9.95 -17.79 16.71
C LEU A 73 -9.72 -19.21 17.22
N ILE A 74 -8.84 -19.36 18.19
CA ILE A 74 -8.60 -20.61 18.93
C ILE A 74 -9.90 -21.11 19.59
N ALA A 75 -10.65 -20.22 20.23
CA ALA A 75 -11.93 -20.58 20.84
C ALA A 75 -12.96 -21.05 19.78
N CYS A 76 -12.87 -20.55 18.55
CA CYS A 76 -13.70 -20.98 17.41
C CYS A 76 -13.28 -22.32 16.79
N LEU A 77 -12.10 -22.86 17.11
CA LEU A 77 -11.67 -24.15 16.55
C LEU A 77 -12.66 -25.28 16.91
N PRO A 78 -12.91 -26.22 15.97
CA PRO A 78 -13.65 -27.44 16.26
C PRO A 78 -13.04 -28.22 17.43
N ASN A 79 -13.86 -29.00 18.15
CA ASN A 79 -13.38 -29.78 19.29
C ASN A 79 -12.33 -30.81 18.86
N GLU A 80 -12.51 -31.42 17.69
CA GLU A 80 -11.58 -32.38 17.12
C GLU A 80 -10.19 -31.75 16.87
N SER A 81 -10.16 -30.51 16.37
CA SER A 81 -8.91 -29.75 16.19
C SER A 81 -8.25 -29.41 17.53
N LYS A 82 -9.04 -29.05 18.55
CA LYS A 82 -8.53 -28.77 19.91
C LYS A 82 -7.94 -30.03 20.57
N GLU A 83 -8.62 -31.16 20.46
CA GLU A 83 -8.13 -32.46 20.94
C GLU A 83 -6.85 -32.89 20.21
N LEU A 84 -6.79 -32.71 18.89
CA LEU A 84 -5.59 -33.00 18.09
C LEU A 84 -4.39 -32.17 18.57
N LEU A 85 -4.58 -30.88 18.80
CA LEU A 85 -3.53 -29.98 19.28
C LEU A 85 -3.06 -30.38 20.69
N PHE A 86 -4.00 -30.69 21.59
CA PHE A 86 -3.69 -31.19 22.94
C PHE A 86 -2.88 -32.48 22.90
N ASN A 87 -3.27 -33.45 22.07
CA ASN A 87 -2.56 -34.73 21.93
C ASN A 87 -1.14 -34.57 21.36
N LYS A 88 -0.88 -33.50 20.62
CA LYS A 88 0.47 -33.14 20.11
C LYS A 88 1.28 -32.30 21.10
N GLY A 89 0.82 -32.15 22.35
CA GLY A 89 1.51 -31.36 23.38
C GLY A 89 1.38 -29.85 23.20
N VAL A 90 0.49 -29.38 22.32
CA VAL A 90 0.23 -27.96 22.14
C VAL A 90 -0.82 -27.53 23.17
N PHE A 91 -0.34 -26.95 24.27
CA PHE A 91 -1.22 -26.36 25.27
C PHE A 91 -1.78 -25.03 24.76
N ILE A 92 -3.09 -25.03 24.59
CA ILE A 92 -3.88 -23.86 24.27
C ILE A 92 -4.48 -23.37 25.58
N PRO A 93 -4.43 -22.05 25.92
CA PRO A 93 -5.11 -21.53 27.08
C PRO A 93 -6.55 -22.04 27.08
N THR A 94 -6.96 -22.70 28.17
CA THR A 94 -8.30 -23.26 28.29
C THR A 94 -9.30 -22.18 27.91
N PRO A 95 -10.16 -22.41 26.90
CA PRO A 95 -11.15 -21.42 26.55
C PRO A 95 -11.94 -21.14 27.82
N THR A 96 -12.07 -19.85 28.18
CA THR A 96 -13.17 -19.45 29.07
C THR A 96 -14.39 -20.20 28.56
N SER A 97 -15.07 -20.97 29.41
CA SER A 97 -16.07 -22.00 29.07
C SER A 97 -17.29 -21.53 28.24
N LYS A 98 -17.27 -20.31 27.72
CA LYS A 98 -18.27 -19.69 26.87
C LYS A 98 -17.87 -19.89 25.40
N PHE A 99 -18.72 -20.58 24.66
CA PHE A 99 -18.66 -20.62 23.21
C PHE A 99 -18.59 -19.20 22.63
N PRO A 100 -17.84 -18.97 21.53
CA PRO A 100 -17.81 -17.68 20.85
C PRO A 100 -19.23 -17.22 20.50
N LEU A 101 -19.53 -15.95 20.75
CA LEU A 101 -20.86 -15.39 20.49
C LEU A 101 -21.22 -15.41 18.99
N PHE A 102 -20.21 -15.32 18.13
CA PHE A 102 -20.37 -15.32 16.69
C PHE A 102 -19.42 -16.33 16.04
N ASN A 103 -19.74 -16.76 14.82
CA ASN A 103 -18.79 -17.43 13.95
C ASN A 103 -17.83 -16.39 13.35
N TYR A 104 -16.89 -15.91 14.17
CA TYR A 104 -15.92 -14.90 13.78
C TYR A 104 -15.12 -15.26 12.52
N PRO A 105 -14.63 -16.51 12.33
CA PRO A 105 -13.93 -16.91 11.12
C PRO A 105 -14.72 -16.63 9.83
N SER A 106 -16.04 -16.81 9.84
CA SER A 106 -16.89 -16.60 8.65
C SER A 106 -16.94 -15.14 8.17
N PHE A 107 -16.58 -14.17 9.03
CA PHE A 107 -16.57 -12.76 8.69
C PHE A 107 -15.27 -12.31 8.01
N CYS A 108 -14.19 -13.11 8.13
CA CYS A 108 -12.90 -12.80 7.54
C CYS A 108 -12.98 -12.72 6.01
N LYS A 109 -12.37 -11.68 5.45
CA LYS A 109 -12.20 -11.45 4.00
C LYS A 109 -10.74 -11.39 3.57
N VAL A 110 -9.83 -11.22 4.53
CA VAL A 110 -8.38 -11.20 4.32
C VAL A 110 -7.75 -12.34 5.13
N LEU A 111 -6.84 -13.09 4.50
CA LEU A 111 -6.05 -14.14 5.13
C LEU A 111 -4.57 -13.83 4.91
N SER A 112 -3.79 -13.78 5.98
CA SER A 112 -2.33 -13.61 5.94
C SER A 112 -1.66 -14.84 6.53
N ILE A 113 -0.91 -15.57 5.71
CA ILE A 113 -0.21 -16.79 6.13
C ILE A 113 0.92 -16.46 7.08
N LEU A 114 1.69 -15.41 6.81
CA LEU A 114 2.80 -15.01 7.66
C LEU A 114 2.32 -14.62 9.06
N ASP A 115 1.26 -13.80 9.14
CA ASP A 115 0.73 -13.37 10.43
C ASP A 115 0.15 -14.55 11.22
N LEU A 116 -0.45 -15.54 10.54
CA LEU A 116 -0.88 -16.80 11.19
C LEU A 116 0.26 -17.63 11.77
N MET A 117 1.49 -17.45 11.31
CA MET A 117 2.65 -18.19 11.83
C MET A 117 3.35 -17.47 12.99
N ILE A 118 3.05 -16.18 13.19
CA ILE A 118 3.59 -15.33 14.25
C ILE A 118 2.51 -15.15 15.34
N ILE A 119 2.10 -16.26 15.96
CA ILE A 119 0.99 -16.28 16.94
C ILE A 119 1.40 -15.69 18.30
N ASP A 120 2.71 -15.69 18.62
CA ASP A 120 3.20 -15.35 19.97
C ASP A 120 4.20 -14.18 20.02
N ASP A 121 4.05 -13.37 21.08
CA ASP A 121 4.95 -12.27 21.50
C ASP A 121 6.39 -12.75 21.78
N GLU A 122 6.56 -14.03 22.14
CA GLU A 122 7.87 -14.60 22.50
C GLU A 122 8.82 -14.75 21.31
N PHE A 123 8.32 -14.72 20.07
CA PHE A 123 9.16 -14.83 18.87
C PHE A 123 10.23 -13.73 18.79
N LYS A 124 10.01 -12.57 19.43
CA LYS A 124 11.01 -11.48 19.54
C LYS A 124 11.88 -11.55 20.79
N LYS A 125 11.42 -12.22 21.87
CA LYS A 125 12.17 -12.32 23.14
C LYS A 125 13.14 -13.51 23.13
N ILE A 126 12.87 -14.53 22.32
CA ILE A 126 13.68 -15.74 22.22
C ILE A 126 14.73 -15.54 21.14
N THR A 127 15.79 -14.81 21.49
CA THR A 127 17.00 -14.67 20.66
C THR A 127 18.21 -15.39 21.24
N THR A 128 18.05 -16.17 22.32
CA THR A 128 19.20 -16.77 23.02
C THR A 128 19.23 -18.30 23.08
N ASN A 129 18.13 -19.02 22.76
CA ASN A 129 18.13 -20.50 22.73
C ASN A 129 17.45 -21.05 21.45
N HIS A 130 18.20 -21.85 20.69
CA HIS A 130 17.80 -22.44 19.41
C HIS A 130 16.74 -23.55 19.55
N GLU A 131 16.78 -24.33 20.63
CA GLU A 131 15.81 -25.43 20.83
C GLU A 131 14.40 -24.90 21.13
N SER A 132 14.28 -23.88 21.98
CA SER A 132 13.00 -23.22 22.25
C SER A 132 12.40 -22.57 21.01
N PHE A 133 13.24 -22.06 20.11
CA PHE A 133 12.80 -21.46 18.85
C PHE A 133 12.17 -22.50 17.92
N ILE A 134 12.79 -23.68 17.77
CA ILE A 134 12.25 -24.77 16.96
C ILE A 134 10.90 -25.24 17.51
N LEU A 135 10.80 -25.47 18.83
CA LEU A 135 9.57 -25.96 19.45
C LEU A 135 8.39 -24.99 19.29
N LEU A 136 8.63 -23.69 19.46
CA LEU A 136 7.61 -22.67 19.23
C LEU A 136 7.13 -22.64 17.78
N ARG A 137 8.07 -22.81 16.84
CA ARG A 137 7.75 -22.85 15.43
C ARG A 137 6.88 -24.05 15.07
N GLU A 138 7.20 -25.23 15.57
CA GLU A 138 6.40 -26.44 15.37
C GLU A 138 5.00 -26.28 15.97
N ARG A 139 4.92 -25.72 17.18
CA ARG A 139 3.64 -25.37 17.82
C ARG A 139 2.81 -24.42 16.95
N ASN A 140 3.38 -23.30 16.50
CA ASN A 140 2.68 -22.31 15.69
C ASN A 140 2.23 -22.90 14.35
N TYR A 141 3.07 -23.74 13.74
CA TYR A 141 2.73 -24.46 12.52
C TYR A 141 1.47 -25.33 12.70
N LEU A 142 1.40 -26.11 13.79
CA LEU A 142 0.26 -26.97 14.08
C LEU A 142 -1.03 -26.15 14.30
N ILE A 143 -0.94 -25.06 15.07
CA ILE A 143 -2.08 -24.16 15.30
C ILE A 143 -2.54 -23.52 13.97
N ALA A 144 -1.60 -22.98 13.19
CA ALA A 144 -1.88 -22.38 11.89
C ALA A 144 -2.53 -23.39 10.94
N GLN A 145 -2.09 -24.64 10.94
CA GLN A 145 -2.69 -25.70 10.12
C GLN A 145 -4.17 -25.92 10.47
N GLU A 146 -4.51 -26.02 11.75
CA GLU A 146 -5.91 -26.20 12.18
C GLU A 146 -6.75 -24.94 11.95
N MET A 147 -6.18 -23.76 12.15
CA MET A 147 -6.84 -22.50 11.80
C MET A 147 -7.12 -22.39 10.29
N LEU A 148 -6.17 -22.79 9.44
CA LEU A 148 -6.36 -22.80 7.99
C LEU A 148 -7.47 -23.76 7.57
N LYS A 149 -7.56 -24.97 8.17
CA LYS A 149 -8.69 -25.89 7.93
C LYS A 149 -10.02 -25.23 8.27
N MET A 150 -10.11 -24.61 9.45
CA MET A 150 -11.30 -23.87 9.87
C MET A 150 -11.62 -22.74 8.89
N PHE A 151 -10.64 -21.92 8.49
CA PHE A 151 -10.88 -20.83 7.55
C PHE A 151 -11.34 -21.30 6.17
N MET A 152 -10.74 -22.36 5.62
CA MET A 152 -11.19 -22.91 4.33
C MET A 152 -12.63 -23.41 4.38
N LYS A 153 -13.08 -23.90 5.54
CA LYS A 153 -14.45 -24.37 5.75
C LYS A 153 -15.44 -23.24 6.02
N GLU A 154 -15.08 -22.30 6.90
CA GLU A 154 -16.00 -21.31 7.46
C GLU A 154 -16.03 -19.99 6.68
N ILE A 155 -14.97 -19.63 5.95
CA ILE A 155 -14.95 -18.43 5.11
C ILE A 155 -15.75 -18.71 3.83
N PRO A 156 -16.90 -18.05 3.60
CA PRO A 156 -17.73 -18.33 2.44
C PRO A 156 -17.13 -17.81 1.13
N SER A 157 -16.29 -16.77 1.21
CA SER A 157 -15.60 -16.17 0.08
C SER A 157 -14.50 -15.25 0.60
N LEU A 158 -13.26 -15.67 0.42
CA LEU A 158 -12.06 -14.88 0.67
C LEU A 158 -11.88 -13.85 -0.46
N LYS A 159 -11.43 -12.65 -0.10
CA LYS A 159 -11.17 -11.56 -1.06
C LYS A 159 -9.69 -11.32 -1.27
N LYS A 160 -8.91 -11.42 -0.20
CA LYS A 160 -7.47 -11.16 -0.24
C LYS A 160 -6.69 -12.27 0.45
N LEU A 161 -5.65 -12.75 -0.24
CA LEU A 161 -4.68 -13.70 0.30
C LEU A 161 -3.30 -13.04 0.31
N VAL A 162 -2.68 -13.00 1.48
CA VAL A 162 -1.28 -12.59 1.64
C VAL A 162 -0.49 -13.82 2.05
N TYR A 163 0.43 -14.22 1.20
CA TYR A 163 1.18 -15.45 1.37
C TYR A 163 2.65 -15.20 1.01
N TYR A 164 3.38 -14.63 1.96
CA TYR A 164 4.84 -14.55 1.85
C TYR A 164 5.47 -15.79 2.46
N SER A 165 6.57 -16.27 1.88
CA SER A 165 7.37 -17.33 2.52
C SER A 165 7.94 -16.78 3.82
N ASP A 166 7.95 -17.58 4.88
CA ASP A 166 8.64 -17.16 6.09
C ASP A 166 10.15 -17.21 5.85
N ILE A 167 10.84 -16.21 6.41
CA ILE A 167 12.30 -16.06 6.38
C ILE A 167 13.00 -17.28 7.01
N TYR A 168 12.27 -18.06 7.81
CA TYR A 168 12.81 -19.18 8.57
C TYR A 168 12.74 -20.53 7.82
N GLY A 169 12.10 -20.62 6.64
CA GLY A 169 12.04 -21.84 5.82
C GLY A 169 11.03 -22.91 6.29
N SER A 170 9.81 -22.51 6.62
CA SER A 170 8.79 -23.38 7.22
C SER A 170 8.06 -24.09 6.10
N LYS A 171 7.70 -25.34 6.35
CA LYS A 171 6.73 -26.00 5.49
C LYS A 171 5.40 -25.32 5.73
N ILE A 172 4.91 -24.46 4.85
CA ILE A 172 3.55 -23.93 4.96
C ILE A 172 2.55 -25.07 4.68
N PRO A 173 1.43 -25.19 5.42
CA PRO A 173 0.41 -26.19 5.10
C PRO A 173 -0.16 -25.98 3.69
N ASN A 174 -0.24 -27.04 2.89
CA ASN A 174 -0.91 -26.96 1.59
C ASN A 174 -2.44 -26.94 1.77
N PHE A 175 -2.96 -25.79 2.20
CA PHE A 175 -4.36 -25.61 2.57
C PHE A 175 -5.33 -25.64 1.39
N ILE A 176 -4.83 -25.63 0.15
CA ILE A 176 -5.67 -25.73 -1.05
C ILE A 176 -6.43 -27.06 -1.12
N ASN A 177 -5.90 -28.09 -0.45
CA ASN A 177 -6.49 -29.43 -0.39
C ASN A 177 -7.46 -29.60 0.78
N PHE A 178 -7.67 -28.58 1.61
CA PHE A 178 -8.61 -28.66 2.72
C PHE A 178 -10.06 -28.57 2.23
N SER A 179 -10.98 -29.20 2.98
CA SER A 179 -12.40 -29.12 2.72
C SER A 179 -12.88 -27.66 2.71
N GLY A 180 -13.63 -27.28 1.68
CA GLY A 180 -14.14 -25.93 1.51
C GLY A 180 -13.19 -24.95 0.79
N ALA A 181 -11.91 -25.31 0.58
CA ALA A 181 -10.92 -24.42 -0.02
C ALA A 181 -11.34 -23.91 -1.41
N ARG A 182 -11.95 -24.76 -2.24
CA ARG A 182 -12.47 -24.35 -3.56
C ARG A 182 -13.51 -23.22 -3.44
N ASP A 183 -14.48 -23.36 -2.54
CA ASP A 183 -15.53 -22.36 -2.36
C ASP A 183 -15.02 -21.10 -1.68
N CYS A 184 -14.12 -21.24 -0.72
CA CYS A 184 -13.46 -20.13 -0.04
C CYS A 184 -12.64 -19.28 -1.03
N LEU A 185 -11.84 -19.92 -1.89
CA LEU A 185 -10.85 -19.25 -2.75
C LEU A 185 -11.38 -18.82 -4.13
N LYS A 186 -12.45 -19.42 -4.68
CA LYS A 186 -12.94 -19.15 -6.06
C LYS A 186 -13.14 -17.67 -6.43
N ASN A 187 -13.44 -16.83 -5.43
CA ASN A 187 -13.77 -15.41 -5.58
C ASN A 187 -12.64 -14.48 -5.10
N LEU A 188 -11.42 -15.01 -4.98
CA LEU A 188 -10.23 -14.24 -4.64
C LEU A 188 -10.00 -13.13 -5.66
N SER A 189 -9.91 -11.88 -5.20
CA SER A 189 -9.74 -10.70 -6.04
C SER A 189 -8.37 -10.05 -5.90
N GLU A 190 -7.69 -10.28 -4.76
CA GLU A 190 -6.37 -9.74 -4.48
C GLU A 190 -5.46 -10.85 -3.96
N MET A 191 -4.23 -10.89 -4.46
CA MET A 191 -3.20 -11.79 -3.94
C MET A 191 -1.88 -11.06 -3.79
N ARG A 192 -1.21 -11.29 -2.67
CA ARG A 192 0.17 -10.91 -2.45
C ARG A 192 0.97 -12.15 -2.12
N CYS A 193 2.08 -12.39 -2.80
CA CYS A 193 2.83 -13.62 -2.62
C CYS A 193 4.33 -13.48 -2.87
N SER A 194 5.13 -14.35 -2.26
CA SER A 194 6.52 -14.56 -2.66
C SER A 194 6.62 -15.55 -3.84
N SER A 195 7.56 -15.36 -4.76
CA SER A 195 7.75 -16.26 -5.90
C SER A 195 8.35 -17.62 -5.51
N ASN A 196 8.94 -17.75 -4.31
CA ASN A 196 9.47 -19.02 -3.78
C ASN A 196 8.43 -19.96 -3.16
N ILE A 197 7.16 -19.59 -3.15
CA ILE A 197 6.09 -20.53 -2.79
C ILE A 197 6.11 -21.71 -3.76
N ASN A 198 5.78 -22.89 -3.27
CA ASN A 198 5.74 -24.11 -4.06
C ASN A 198 4.91 -23.92 -5.35
N SER A 199 5.51 -24.22 -6.50
CA SER A 199 4.89 -24.13 -7.83
C SER A 199 3.55 -24.90 -7.90
N GLU A 200 3.46 -26.06 -7.25
CA GLU A 200 2.24 -26.87 -7.20
C GLU A 200 1.08 -26.13 -6.51
N PHE A 201 1.37 -25.30 -5.50
CA PHE A 201 0.34 -24.48 -4.86
C PHE A 201 -0.26 -23.49 -5.86
N PHE A 202 0.57 -22.79 -6.62
CA PHE A 202 0.10 -21.85 -7.64
C PHE A 202 -0.66 -22.56 -8.77
N TYR A 203 -0.18 -23.72 -9.21
CA TYR A 203 -0.84 -24.53 -10.23
C TYR A 203 -2.23 -25.01 -9.77
N GLN A 204 -2.38 -25.45 -8.51
CA GLN A 204 -3.70 -25.82 -7.99
C GLN A 204 -4.60 -24.59 -7.82
N LEU A 205 -4.03 -23.44 -7.43
CA LEU A 205 -4.78 -22.19 -7.28
C LEU A 205 -5.30 -21.67 -8.62
N SER A 206 -4.54 -21.83 -9.70
CA SER A 206 -4.93 -21.44 -11.06
C SER A 206 -6.18 -22.18 -11.57
N LYS A 207 -6.49 -23.36 -11.00
CA LYS A 207 -7.69 -24.17 -11.31
C LYS A 207 -8.94 -23.77 -10.51
N ILE A 208 -8.78 -22.86 -9.55
CA ILE A 208 -9.84 -22.44 -8.63
C ILE A 208 -10.13 -20.95 -8.81
N CYS A 209 -9.08 -20.13 -8.86
CA CYS A 209 -9.14 -18.69 -8.88
C CYS A 209 -9.00 -18.16 -10.31
N HIS A 210 -10.04 -17.50 -10.81
CA HIS A 210 -10.04 -16.90 -12.15
C HIS A 210 -10.33 -15.40 -12.14
N ASN A 211 -10.49 -14.80 -10.96
CA ASN A 211 -10.98 -13.43 -10.78
C ASN A 211 -10.03 -12.53 -9.99
N ILE A 212 -8.75 -12.90 -9.89
CA ILE A 212 -7.73 -12.03 -9.27
C ILE A 212 -7.56 -10.79 -10.17
N GLN A 213 -7.79 -9.62 -9.58
CA GLN A 213 -7.68 -8.31 -10.25
C GLN A 213 -6.41 -7.57 -9.84
N SER A 214 -5.88 -7.81 -8.64
CA SER A 214 -4.62 -7.23 -8.17
C SER A 214 -3.69 -8.34 -7.68
N LEU A 215 -2.48 -8.36 -8.23
CA LEU A 215 -1.44 -9.31 -7.87
C LEU A 215 -0.16 -8.56 -7.48
N THR A 216 0.34 -8.81 -6.28
CA THR A 216 1.67 -8.35 -5.83
C THR A 216 2.58 -9.57 -5.67
N ILE A 217 3.76 -9.51 -6.27
CA ILE A 217 4.72 -10.61 -6.27
C ILE A 217 6.03 -10.08 -5.72
N GLU A 218 6.49 -10.66 -4.62
CA GLU A 218 7.85 -10.50 -4.13
C GLU A 218 8.73 -11.58 -4.73
N PHE A 219 9.65 -11.19 -5.60
CA PHE A 219 10.50 -12.12 -6.34
C PHE A 219 11.72 -12.52 -5.52
N SER A 220 11.92 -13.84 -5.38
CA SER A 220 13.01 -14.45 -4.63
C SER A 220 13.69 -15.64 -5.32
N ILE A 221 13.03 -16.30 -6.30
CA ILE A 221 13.62 -17.41 -7.09
C ILE A 221 13.15 -17.39 -8.56
N THR A 222 13.75 -18.28 -9.38
CA THR A 222 13.63 -18.29 -10.85
C THR A 222 12.65 -19.32 -11.45
N ASN A 223 12.18 -20.32 -10.69
CA ASN A 223 11.11 -21.22 -11.15
C ASN A 223 9.75 -20.54 -10.94
N LEU A 224 9.02 -20.32 -12.03
CA LEU A 224 7.79 -19.53 -12.05
C LEU A 224 6.64 -20.27 -12.74
N ASP A 225 6.77 -21.58 -13.01
CA ASP A 225 5.81 -22.32 -13.85
C ASP A 225 4.37 -22.23 -13.30
N GLY A 226 4.16 -22.60 -12.04
CA GLY A 226 2.84 -22.51 -11.42
C GLY A 226 2.35 -21.08 -11.26
N LEU A 227 3.24 -20.12 -11.01
CA LEU A 227 2.88 -18.69 -10.93
C LEU A 227 2.43 -18.16 -12.29
N ASN A 228 3.07 -18.61 -13.37
CA ASN A 228 2.68 -18.33 -14.74
C ASN A 228 1.30 -18.91 -15.05
N ASP A 229 1.02 -20.15 -14.64
CA ASP A 229 -0.32 -20.73 -14.75
C ASP A 229 -1.37 -19.90 -14.00
N LEU A 230 -1.05 -19.45 -12.78
CA LEU A 230 -1.94 -18.59 -12.01
C LEU A 230 -2.21 -17.28 -12.75
N ILE A 231 -1.18 -16.57 -13.21
CA ILE A 231 -1.36 -15.31 -13.96
C ILE A 231 -2.20 -15.56 -15.21
N PHE A 232 -1.84 -16.58 -16.00
CA PHE A 232 -2.52 -16.88 -17.26
C PHE A 232 -3.98 -17.29 -17.07
N SER A 233 -4.32 -17.98 -15.98
CA SER A 233 -5.69 -18.44 -15.70
C SER A 233 -6.68 -17.33 -15.31
N GLN A 234 -6.21 -16.11 -15.02
CA GLN A 234 -7.10 -15.01 -14.64
C GLN A 234 -7.91 -14.49 -15.84
N ASN A 235 -9.09 -13.95 -15.55
CA ASN A 235 -9.99 -13.37 -16.56
C ASN A 235 -9.71 -11.89 -16.84
N SER A 236 -9.30 -11.12 -15.81
CA SER A 236 -9.10 -9.68 -15.95
C SER A 236 -8.17 -9.15 -14.85
N LEU A 237 -6.87 -9.36 -15.03
CA LEU A 237 -5.87 -8.76 -14.15
C LEU A 237 -5.75 -7.25 -14.47
N LYS A 238 -5.96 -6.40 -13.47
CA LYS A 238 -5.96 -4.93 -13.61
C LYS A 238 -4.71 -4.27 -13.03
N SER A 239 -4.15 -4.86 -11.99
CA SER A 239 -2.99 -4.32 -11.28
C SER A 239 -1.98 -5.43 -11.03
N LEU A 240 -0.73 -5.16 -11.41
CA LEU A 240 0.41 -6.02 -11.11
C LEU A 240 1.48 -5.18 -10.42
N SER A 241 2.02 -5.72 -9.33
CA SER A 241 3.18 -5.17 -8.63
C SER A 241 4.23 -6.25 -8.51
N VAL A 242 5.43 -5.99 -9.01
CA VAL A 242 6.58 -6.89 -8.93
C VAL A 242 7.67 -6.21 -8.13
N MET A 243 8.08 -6.84 -7.03
CA MET A 243 9.02 -6.30 -6.06
C MET A 243 10.21 -7.24 -5.88
N ARG A 244 11.41 -6.70 -5.73
CA ARG A 244 12.60 -7.46 -5.34
C ARG A 244 12.53 -7.79 -3.85
N CYS A 245 12.74 -9.07 -3.49
CA CYS A 245 12.97 -9.43 -2.10
C CYS A 245 14.28 -8.80 -1.60
N ILE A 246 14.23 -8.11 -0.46
CA ILE A 246 15.37 -7.34 0.08
C ILE A 246 16.42 -8.26 0.73
N ASP A 247 16.01 -9.46 1.17
CA ASP A 247 16.83 -10.35 1.99
C ASP A 247 17.77 -11.27 1.17
N TYR A 248 17.65 -11.28 -0.16
CA TYR A 248 18.55 -12.03 -1.03
C TYR A 248 19.60 -11.08 -1.62
N ASP A 249 20.81 -11.17 -1.08
CA ASP A 249 22.03 -10.47 -1.52
C ASP A 249 22.53 -10.94 -2.91
N ASP A 250 21.78 -11.83 -3.57
CA ASP A 250 22.09 -12.34 -4.89
C ASP A 250 21.95 -11.22 -5.91
N LYS A 251 23.09 -10.86 -6.50
CA LYS A 251 23.27 -9.85 -7.55
C LYS A 251 22.66 -10.23 -8.90
N GLU A 252 21.99 -11.37 -9.01
CA GLU A 252 21.33 -11.72 -10.26
C GLU A 252 20.15 -10.77 -10.51
N ASP A 253 20.10 -10.23 -11.72
CA ASP A 253 18.97 -9.42 -12.16
C ASP A 253 17.70 -10.27 -12.15
N ILE A 254 16.64 -9.76 -11.52
CA ILE A 254 15.35 -10.43 -11.54
C ILE A 254 14.84 -10.40 -12.98
N ASP A 255 14.94 -11.55 -13.66
CA ASP A 255 14.43 -11.71 -15.01
C ASP A 255 12.91 -11.91 -15.02
N CYS A 256 12.19 -10.80 -14.81
CA CYS A 256 10.74 -10.76 -14.95
C CYS A 256 10.28 -11.03 -16.39
N ALA A 257 11.17 -11.12 -17.39
CA ALA A 257 10.78 -11.55 -18.72
C ALA A 257 10.13 -12.94 -18.69
N LYS A 258 10.43 -13.77 -17.68
CA LYS A 258 9.80 -15.09 -17.50
C LYS A 258 8.30 -15.04 -17.20
N ILE A 259 7.77 -13.95 -16.64
CA ILE A 259 6.32 -13.77 -16.45
C ILE A 259 5.64 -13.09 -17.63
N VAL A 260 6.41 -12.42 -18.50
CA VAL A 260 5.88 -11.65 -19.64
C VAL A 260 4.96 -12.47 -20.53
N PRO A 261 5.28 -13.72 -20.94
CA PRO A 261 4.38 -14.52 -21.77
C PRO A 261 2.97 -14.63 -21.17
N SER A 262 2.86 -14.95 -19.88
CA SER A 262 1.59 -15.09 -19.16
C SER A 262 0.86 -13.75 -19.03
N LEU A 263 1.60 -12.66 -18.86
CA LEU A 263 1.05 -11.31 -18.76
C LEU A 263 0.46 -10.79 -20.06
N THR A 264 0.92 -11.26 -21.22
CA THR A 264 0.41 -10.78 -22.51
C THR A 264 -1.10 -10.98 -22.68
N LYS A 265 -1.68 -12.02 -22.05
CA LYS A 265 -3.14 -12.23 -21.99
C LYS A 265 -3.90 -11.04 -21.40
N HIS A 266 -3.25 -10.31 -20.51
CA HIS A 266 -3.82 -9.17 -19.76
C HIS A 266 -3.42 -7.81 -20.33
N ALA A 267 -2.83 -7.76 -21.53
CA ALA A 267 -2.41 -6.52 -22.19
C ALA A 267 -3.53 -5.47 -22.26
N ASN A 268 -4.77 -5.92 -22.47
CA ASN A 268 -5.95 -5.06 -22.59
C ASN A 268 -6.64 -4.77 -21.25
N THR A 269 -6.30 -5.46 -20.16
CA THR A 269 -6.97 -5.29 -18.85
C THR A 269 -6.08 -4.61 -17.82
N LEU A 270 -4.76 -4.70 -17.97
CA LEU A 270 -3.80 -4.12 -17.05
C LEU A 270 -3.83 -2.59 -17.16
N THR A 271 -4.13 -1.95 -16.04
CA THR A 271 -4.20 -0.49 -15.89
C THR A 271 -3.13 0.05 -14.95
N LYS A 272 -2.60 -0.79 -14.06
CA LYS A 272 -1.57 -0.39 -13.09
C LYS A 272 -0.42 -1.38 -13.09
N LEU A 273 0.79 -0.86 -13.19
CA LEU A 273 2.01 -1.66 -13.19
C LEU A 273 3.08 -1.01 -12.32
N PHE A 274 3.47 -1.72 -11.27
CA PHE A 274 4.61 -1.37 -10.43
C PHE A 274 5.71 -2.39 -10.63
N LEU A 275 6.92 -1.95 -10.96
CA LEU A 275 8.08 -2.78 -11.24
C LEU A 275 9.27 -2.26 -10.43
N GLN A 276 9.84 -3.11 -9.58
CA GLN A 276 11.02 -2.79 -8.82
C GLN A 276 12.17 -3.78 -9.11
N GLY A 277 13.33 -3.25 -9.51
CA GLY A 277 14.54 -4.03 -9.76
C GLY A 277 14.51 -4.84 -11.06
N ILE A 278 13.87 -4.32 -12.11
CA ILE A 278 13.76 -4.97 -13.43
C ILE A 278 14.55 -4.18 -14.48
N SER A 279 15.48 -4.84 -15.17
CA SER A 279 16.40 -4.20 -16.12
C SER A 279 15.81 -4.00 -17.53
N LYS A 280 15.04 -4.96 -18.05
CA LYS A 280 14.47 -4.95 -19.42
C LYS A 280 13.01 -4.51 -19.44
N LEU A 281 12.67 -3.57 -20.32
CA LEU A 281 11.34 -2.92 -20.35
C LEU A 281 10.60 -3.09 -21.69
N SER A 282 11.15 -3.80 -22.66
CA SER A 282 10.64 -3.97 -24.04
C SER A 282 9.27 -4.63 -24.15
N PHE A 283 8.78 -5.23 -23.08
CA PHE A 283 7.43 -5.80 -23.04
C PHE A 283 6.35 -4.76 -22.75
N LEU A 284 6.69 -3.64 -22.10
CA LEU A 284 5.75 -2.60 -21.70
C LEU A 284 4.91 -1.98 -22.83
N PRO A 285 5.42 -1.79 -24.07
CA PRO A 285 4.63 -1.23 -25.17
C PRO A 285 3.35 -2.04 -25.48
N LYS A 286 3.27 -3.31 -25.08
CA LYS A 286 2.09 -4.15 -25.28
C LYS A 286 0.89 -3.71 -24.42
N PHE A 287 1.11 -3.00 -23.32
CA PHE A 287 0.09 -2.67 -22.32
C PHE A 287 -0.46 -1.25 -22.56
N THR A 288 -1.18 -1.06 -23.67
CA THR A 288 -1.65 0.26 -24.11
C THR A 288 -2.72 0.88 -23.21
N ASN A 289 -3.37 0.09 -22.35
CA ASN A 289 -4.39 0.53 -21.40
C ASN A 289 -3.81 0.95 -20.03
N LEU A 290 -2.49 1.04 -19.89
CA LEU A 290 -1.86 1.51 -18.66
C LEU A 290 -2.27 2.94 -18.32
N GLN A 291 -2.69 3.12 -17.06
CA GLN A 291 -3.03 4.39 -16.42
C GLN A 291 -1.98 4.79 -15.39
N GLU A 292 -1.36 3.81 -14.73
CA GLU A 292 -0.30 4.01 -13.75
C GLU A 292 0.90 3.12 -14.05
N LEU A 293 2.06 3.74 -14.21
CA LEU A 293 3.35 3.07 -14.39
C LEU A 293 4.33 3.57 -13.32
N ASP A 294 4.81 2.66 -12.48
CA ASP A 294 5.81 2.93 -11.45
C ASP A 294 7.02 2.03 -11.67
N LEU A 295 8.16 2.65 -11.97
CA LEU A 295 9.45 2.00 -12.19
C LEU A 295 10.42 2.45 -11.09
N SER A 296 10.83 1.52 -10.25
CA SER A 296 11.65 1.76 -9.07
C SER A 296 12.93 0.93 -9.10
N SER A 297 14.11 1.54 -9.21
CA SER A 297 15.44 0.91 -9.19
C SER A 297 15.72 -0.11 -10.31
N GLY A 298 16.97 -0.16 -10.79
CA GLY A 298 17.50 -1.28 -11.57
C GLY A 298 17.03 -1.41 -13.02
N PHE A 299 16.47 -0.35 -13.64
CA PHE A 299 16.15 -0.35 -15.07
C PHE A 299 17.26 0.32 -15.87
N GLU A 300 17.96 -0.45 -16.71
CA GLU A 300 19.04 0.08 -17.55
C GLU A 300 18.52 0.55 -18.92
N ASP A 301 17.38 0.02 -19.40
CA ASP A 301 16.96 0.16 -20.80
C ASP A 301 15.68 0.99 -21.00
N PHE A 302 15.59 2.16 -20.35
CA PHE A 302 14.46 3.09 -20.61
C PHE A 302 14.42 3.57 -22.07
N LYS A 303 15.53 3.42 -22.81
CA LYS A 303 15.62 3.72 -24.24
C LYS A 303 14.57 2.98 -25.06
N GLU A 304 14.17 1.77 -24.65
CA GLU A 304 13.10 0.98 -25.28
C GLU A 304 11.74 1.69 -25.18
N LEU A 305 11.55 2.56 -24.18
CA LEU A 305 10.29 3.26 -23.95
C LEU A 305 10.21 4.64 -24.61
N GLN A 306 11.33 5.21 -25.08
CA GLN A 306 11.43 6.64 -25.43
C GLN A 306 10.37 7.14 -26.44
N TYR A 307 9.86 6.27 -27.32
CA TYR A 307 8.87 6.60 -28.35
C TYR A 307 7.52 5.90 -28.18
N VAL A 308 7.32 5.22 -27.05
CA VAL A 308 6.08 4.48 -26.78
C VAL A 308 4.95 5.46 -26.52
N ILE A 309 3.75 5.11 -26.95
CA ILE A 309 2.53 5.88 -26.70
C ILE A 309 1.62 5.06 -25.78
N PHE A 310 1.38 5.60 -24.58
CA PHE A 310 0.40 5.13 -23.61
C PHE A 310 -0.75 6.14 -23.53
N PRO A 311 -1.81 5.95 -24.33
CA PRO A 311 -2.87 6.94 -24.50
C PRO A 311 -3.67 7.26 -23.23
N TYR A 312 -3.61 6.40 -22.21
CA TYR A 312 -4.35 6.56 -20.95
C TYR A 312 -3.45 6.77 -19.73
N LEU A 313 -2.14 6.96 -19.91
CA LEU A 313 -1.21 7.09 -18.80
C LEU A 313 -1.42 8.41 -18.05
N GLU A 314 -1.92 8.32 -16.81
CA GLU A 314 -2.17 9.47 -15.94
C GLU A 314 -1.10 9.61 -14.85
N ILE A 315 -0.47 8.50 -14.44
CA ILE A 315 0.50 8.48 -13.34
C ILE A 315 1.79 7.82 -13.83
N LEU A 316 2.89 8.57 -13.78
CA LEU A 316 4.23 8.07 -14.07
C LEU A 316 5.14 8.31 -12.87
N LYS A 317 5.76 7.24 -12.37
CA LYS A 317 6.69 7.29 -11.26
C LYS A 317 7.99 6.60 -11.65
N LEU A 318 9.11 7.31 -11.51
CA LEU A 318 10.45 6.87 -11.88
C LEU A 318 11.39 7.16 -10.71
N TYR A 319 11.90 6.13 -10.04
CA TYR A 319 12.79 6.29 -8.89
C TYR A 319 14.08 5.49 -9.07
N TYR A 320 15.25 6.11 -8.89
CA TYR A 320 16.58 5.46 -8.85
C TYR A 320 16.95 4.65 -10.11
N GLY A 321 18.11 4.92 -10.73
CA GLY A 321 18.62 4.08 -11.82
C GLY A 321 18.43 4.62 -13.23
N TYR A 322 18.17 5.93 -13.40
CA TYR A 322 18.03 6.55 -14.71
C TYR A 322 19.10 7.60 -14.97
N SER A 323 19.87 7.42 -16.05
CA SER A 323 20.98 8.28 -16.44
C SER A 323 20.72 9.14 -17.70
N GLU A 324 19.73 8.81 -18.55
CA GLU A 324 19.65 9.34 -19.92
C GLU A 324 18.43 10.23 -20.21
N PHE A 325 18.29 11.39 -19.54
CA PHE A 325 17.10 12.25 -19.58
C PHE A 325 16.57 12.63 -20.97
N GLU A 326 17.38 12.60 -22.01
CA GLU A 326 16.93 12.79 -23.40
C GLU A 326 15.85 11.80 -23.81
N MET A 327 15.93 10.54 -23.35
CA MET A 327 14.94 9.50 -23.66
C MET A 327 13.59 9.77 -22.97
N LEU A 328 13.63 10.27 -21.74
CA LEU A 328 12.45 10.66 -20.96
C LEU A 328 11.81 11.92 -21.55
N ILE A 329 12.59 12.87 -22.06
CA ILE A 329 12.03 14.02 -22.76
C ILE A 329 11.20 13.56 -23.98
N LYS A 330 11.73 12.64 -24.79
CA LYS A 330 10.98 12.04 -25.91
C LYS A 330 9.75 11.24 -25.45
N PHE A 331 9.86 10.57 -24.31
CA PHE A 331 8.69 9.90 -23.72
C PHE A 331 7.60 10.91 -23.33
N LEU A 332 7.98 12.02 -22.72
CA LEU A 332 7.06 13.10 -22.32
C LEU A 332 6.47 13.82 -23.53
N GLU A 333 7.19 13.96 -24.64
CA GLU A 333 6.64 14.47 -25.90
C GLU A 333 5.40 13.70 -26.35
N ASN A 334 5.42 12.37 -26.19
CA ASN A 334 4.33 11.49 -26.59
C ASN A 334 3.23 11.36 -25.52
N ASN A 335 3.59 11.33 -24.24
CA ASN A 335 2.69 10.92 -23.15
C ASN A 335 2.38 12.02 -22.14
N GLY A 336 3.18 13.08 -22.07
CA GLY A 336 3.14 14.09 -21.02
C GLY A 336 1.79 14.80 -20.89
N ARG A 337 1.07 14.97 -22.01
CA ARG A 337 -0.23 15.67 -22.02
C ARG A 337 -1.29 14.94 -21.19
N ASN A 338 -1.18 13.63 -21.02
CA ASN A 338 -2.14 12.82 -20.25
C ASN A 338 -1.78 12.76 -18.76
N LEU A 339 -0.54 13.07 -18.39
CA LEU A 339 -0.07 12.95 -17.02
C LEU A 339 -0.76 13.93 -16.07
N ARG A 340 -1.22 13.39 -14.95
CA ARG A 340 -1.75 14.09 -13.78
C ARG A 340 -0.80 14.02 -12.60
N GLU A 341 -0.05 12.92 -12.47
CA GLU A 341 1.02 12.78 -11.47
C GLU A 341 2.30 12.35 -12.15
N PHE A 342 3.38 13.06 -11.84
CA PHE A 342 4.71 12.74 -12.33
C PHE A 342 5.72 12.80 -11.19
N ASN A 343 6.32 11.66 -10.87
CA ASN A 343 7.36 11.55 -9.87
C ASN A 343 8.64 11.08 -10.55
N VAL A 344 9.71 11.86 -10.44
CA VAL A 344 11.02 11.52 -11.00
C VAL A 344 12.10 11.81 -9.98
N TYR A 345 12.87 10.80 -9.61
CA TYR A 345 13.86 10.88 -8.55
C TYR A 345 15.10 10.04 -8.85
N GLY A 346 16.27 10.49 -8.39
CA GLY A 346 17.54 9.80 -8.59
C GLY A 346 18.12 10.00 -9.99
N CYS A 347 17.53 10.92 -10.76
CA CYS A 347 18.09 11.42 -12.00
C CYS A 347 18.96 12.62 -11.66
N ASN A 348 20.11 12.76 -12.31
CA ASN A 348 20.82 14.04 -12.34
C ASN A 348 19.94 15.02 -13.12
N SER A 349 19.00 15.69 -12.42
CA SER A 349 18.11 16.68 -13.02
C SER A 349 18.94 17.66 -13.84
N ASN A 350 18.45 17.96 -15.03
CA ASN A 350 18.97 19.01 -15.88
C ASN A 350 17.82 19.98 -16.15
N ASN A 351 18.12 21.28 -16.24
CA ASN A 351 17.22 22.32 -16.67
C ASN A 351 16.37 21.91 -17.90
N SER A 352 16.95 21.14 -18.84
CA SER A 352 16.24 20.60 -20.02
C SER A 352 15.02 19.74 -19.67
N LEU A 353 15.10 18.87 -18.65
CA LEU A 353 13.96 18.06 -18.23
C LEU A 353 12.86 18.94 -17.62
N ASN A 354 13.22 19.94 -16.82
CA ASN A 354 12.26 20.87 -16.22
C ASN A 354 11.50 21.66 -17.30
N LEU A 355 12.21 22.12 -18.34
CA LEU A 355 11.61 22.77 -19.50
C LEU A 355 10.71 21.82 -20.29
N ALA A 356 11.10 20.55 -20.45
CA ALA A 356 10.26 19.55 -21.09
C ALA A 356 8.99 19.25 -20.29
N ILE A 357 9.07 19.13 -18.96
CA ILE A 357 7.89 19.00 -18.08
C ILE A 357 6.95 20.19 -18.30
N ALA A 358 7.48 21.41 -18.24
CA ALA A 358 6.68 22.62 -18.47
C ALA A 358 6.02 22.64 -19.86
N LYS A 359 6.71 22.17 -20.89
CA LYS A 359 6.22 22.18 -22.26
C LYS A 359 5.18 21.09 -22.54
N PHE A 360 5.42 19.88 -22.06
CA PHE A 360 4.67 18.68 -22.49
C PHE A 360 3.66 18.18 -21.46
N CYS A 361 3.71 18.64 -20.20
CA CYS A 361 2.82 18.16 -19.12
C CYS A 361 1.85 19.23 -18.59
N PRO A 362 1.01 19.88 -19.43
CA PRO A 362 0.17 21.01 -18.99
C PRO A 362 -0.96 20.62 -18.02
N ASN A 363 -1.36 19.34 -17.99
CA ASN A 363 -2.45 18.82 -17.15
C ASN A 363 -2.00 18.28 -15.79
N LEU A 364 -0.73 18.48 -15.44
CA LEU A 364 -0.13 17.95 -14.23
C LEU A 364 -0.78 18.56 -12.99
N ARG A 365 -1.15 17.71 -12.03
CA ARG A 365 -1.72 18.07 -10.72
C ARG A 365 -0.73 17.83 -9.57
N SER A 366 0.12 16.82 -9.69
CA SER A 366 1.14 16.48 -8.71
C SER A 366 2.49 16.29 -9.38
N LEU A 367 3.51 16.96 -8.84
CA LEU A 367 4.89 16.84 -9.30
C LEU A 367 5.81 16.51 -8.12
N TYR A 368 6.54 15.40 -8.21
CA TYR A 368 7.71 15.14 -7.37
C TYR A 368 8.97 15.11 -8.24
N THR A 369 9.87 16.08 -8.03
CA THR A 369 11.17 16.08 -8.73
C THR A 369 12.28 16.67 -7.88
N GLN A 370 13.53 16.38 -8.23
CA GLN A 370 14.73 16.93 -7.62
C GLN A 370 15.18 18.17 -8.40
N PHE A 371 15.58 19.23 -7.67
CA PHE A 371 16.16 20.44 -8.27
C PHE A 371 17.58 20.66 -7.77
N LYS A 372 18.47 21.02 -8.70
CA LYS A 372 19.75 21.63 -8.35
C LYS A 372 19.56 23.11 -8.05
N PHE A 373 20.51 23.70 -7.33
CA PHE A 373 20.46 25.09 -6.89
C PHE A 373 20.35 26.09 -8.07
N ASP A 374 21.10 25.84 -9.14
CA ASP A 374 21.14 26.66 -10.36
C ASP A 374 19.91 26.46 -11.27
N GLU A 375 19.13 25.41 -11.04
CA GLU A 375 17.96 25.06 -11.86
C GLU A 375 16.65 25.61 -11.30
N ILE A 376 16.66 26.23 -10.12
CA ILE A 376 15.44 26.56 -9.40
C ILE A 376 14.53 27.55 -10.15
N GLU A 377 15.08 28.38 -11.04
CA GLU A 377 14.28 29.29 -11.88
C GLU A 377 13.38 28.53 -12.86
N SER A 378 13.76 27.33 -13.28
CA SER A 378 12.92 26.49 -14.14
C SER A 378 11.64 26.02 -13.44
N LEU A 379 11.60 26.03 -12.10
CA LEU A 379 10.37 25.79 -11.34
C LEU A 379 9.31 26.87 -11.62
N ALA A 380 9.73 28.14 -11.80
CA ALA A 380 8.80 29.21 -12.16
C ALA A 380 8.20 28.97 -13.56
N VAL A 381 8.97 28.42 -14.49
CA VAL A 381 8.50 28.03 -15.83
C VAL A 381 7.47 26.89 -15.71
N ILE A 382 7.76 25.85 -14.92
CA ILE A 382 6.82 24.75 -14.66
C ILE A 382 5.52 25.29 -14.07
N PHE A 383 5.57 26.12 -13.03
CA PHE A 383 4.36 26.67 -12.42
C PHE A 383 3.56 27.58 -13.37
N SER A 384 4.23 28.25 -14.30
CA SER A 384 3.58 29.09 -15.30
C SER A 384 2.89 28.25 -16.39
N SER A 385 3.42 27.09 -16.74
CA SER A 385 2.84 26.22 -17.76
C SER A 385 1.81 25.22 -17.20
N CYS A 386 2.08 24.61 -16.06
CA CYS A 386 1.25 23.56 -15.44
C CYS A 386 0.19 24.19 -14.51
N GLN A 387 -0.78 24.91 -15.06
CA GLN A 387 -1.77 25.68 -14.27
C GLN A 387 -2.76 24.82 -13.45
N GLN A 388 -2.78 23.50 -13.66
CA GLN A 388 -3.57 22.56 -12.86
C GLN A 388 -2.82 22.02 -11.63
N LEU A 389 -1.57 22.43 -11.41
CA LEU A 389 -0.75 21.89 -10.32
C LEU A 389 -1.35 22.23 -8.94
N GLU A 390 -1.59 21.20 -8.16
CA GLU A 390 -2.16 21.23 -6.81
C GLU A 390 -1.10 20.95 -5.75
N SER A 391 -0.17 20.04 -6.05
CA SER A 391 0.89 19.61 -5.15
C SER A 391 2.27 19.63 -5.81
N PHE A 392 3.27 19.99 -5.01
CA PHE A 392 4.67 19.89 -5.39
C PHE A 392 5.48 19.31 -4.24
N LYS A 393 6.24 18.27 -4.55
CA LYS A 393 7.22 17.66 -3.66
C LYS A 393 8.60 17.83 -4.25
N THR A 394 9.58 18.12 -3.42
CA THR A 394 10.98 18.11 -3.87
C THR A 394 11.91 17.57 -2.82
N LEU A 395 13.03 17.05 -3.30
CA LEU A 395 14.20 16.71 -2.49
C LEU A 395 15.29 17.74 -2.76
N CYS A 396 15.76 18.36 -1.68
CA CYS A 396 16.83 19.34 -1.75
C CYS A 396 18.17 18.60 -1.61
N ASP A 397 18.93 18.54 -2.71
CA ASP A 397 20.26 17.93 -2.69
C ASP A 397 21.30 18.92 -2.16
N LYS A 398 22.22 18.42 -1.32
CA LYS A 398 23.32 19.14 -0.66
C LYS A 398 22.93 20.16 0.43
N PRO A 399 23.83 20.46 1.38
CA PRO A 399 23.59 21.43 2.47
C PRO A 399 23.47 22.91 2.02
N TYR A 400 23.52 23.19 0.71
CA TYR A 400 23.53 24.55 0.14
C TYR A 400 22.25 24.94 -0.61
N PHE A 401 21.21 24.09 -0.61
CA PHE A 401 19.94 24.45 -1.23
C PHE A 401 19.27 25.62 -0.49
N GLU A 402 19.04 26.75 -1.18
CA GLU A 402 18.38 27.93 -0.62
C GLU A 402 16.86 27.74 -0.57
N GLY A 403 16.37 27.12 0.52
CA GLY A 403 14.94 26.95 0.75
C GLY A 403 14.15 28.26 0.69
N LYS A 404 14.77 29.40 1.04
CA LYS A 404 14.17 30.73 0.90
C LYS A 404 13.74 31.02 -0.54
N LYS A 405 14.64 30.82 -1.51
CA LYS A 405 14.37 31.10 -2.93
C LYS A 405 13.27 30.19 -3.47
N LEU A 406 13.23 28.92 -3.05
CA LEU A 406 12.13 28.01 -3.36
C LEU A 406 10.80 28.56 -2.86
N LEU A 407 10.72 28.98 -1.59
CA LEU A 407 9.50 29.51 -1.00
C LEU A 407 9.04 30.80 -1.70
N GLU A 408 9.98 31.67 -2.09
CA GLU A 408 9.68 32.87 -2.88
C GLU A 408 9.06 32.52 -4.24
N ILE A 409 9.64 31.55 -4.96
CA ILE A 409 9.11 31.09 -6.25
C ILE A 409 7.73 30.45 -6.07
N VAL A 410 7.55 29.59 -5.06
CA VAL A 410 6.26 28.95 -4.78
C VAL A 410 5.20 29.99 -4.42
N ALA A 411 5.50 30.97 -3.57
CA ALA A 411 4.53 32.01 -3.21
C ALA A 411 4.13 32.88 -4.40
N LYS A 412 5.09 33.20 -5.29
CA LYS A 412 4.88 34.14 -6.39
C LYS A 412 4.29 33.49 -7.65
N TYR A 413 4.76 32.30 -8.03
CA TYR A 413 4.48 31.72 -9.33
C TYR A 413 3.56 30.51 -9.31
N SER A 414 3.36 29.84 -8.16
CA SER A 414 2.53 28.62 -8.14
C SER A 414 1.09 28.88 -8.63
N PRO A 415 0.42 27.90 -9.25
CA PRO A 415 -0.93 28.07 -9.78
C PRO A 415 -1.97 28.35 -8.70
N LYS A 416 -3.12 28.92 -9.10
CA LYS A 416 -4.24 29.25 -8.19
C LYS A 416 -4.77 28.06 -7.41
N ASN A 417 -4.66 26.86 -7.97
CA ASN A 417 -5.15 25.65 -7.33
C ASN A 417 -4.16 25.00 -6.36
N PHE A 418 -2.91 25.43 -6.35
CA PHE A 418 -1.85 24.90 -5.54
C PHE A 418 -2.16 25.03 -4.04
N HIS A 419 -2.02 23.93 -3.30
CA HIS A 419 -2.27 23.89 -1.87
C HIS A 419 -1.41 22.88 -1.10
N GLU A 420 -0.47 22.18 -1.74
CA GLU A 420 0.39 21.22 -1.04
C GLU A 420 1.86 21.37 -1.43
N LEU A 421 2.70 21.59 -0.43
CA LEU A 421 4.15 21.71 -0.59
C LEU A 421 4.85 20.74 0.37
N THR A 422 5.62 19.81 -0.20
CA THR A 422 6.44 18.86 0.56
C THR A 422 7.93 19.09 0.30
N LEU A 423 8.68 19.36 1.36
CA LEU A 423 10.11 19.59 1.32
C LEU A 423 10.86 18.44 2.01
N CYS A 424 11.69 17.72 1.27
CA CYS A 424 12.46 16.58 1.78
C CYS A 424 13.95 16.92 1.88
N ASN A 425 14.57 16.52 2.99
CA ASN A 425 16.02 16.58 3.29
C ASN A 425 16.65 17.99 3.36
N TYR A 426 17.46 18.22 4.39
CA TYR A 426 18.43 19.33 4.53
C TYR A 426 18.02 20.73 4.05
N VAL A 427 16.75 21.12 4.23
CA VAL A 427 16.30 22.45 3.81
C VAL A 427 16.68 23.48 4.87
N LYS A 428 17.66 24.32 4.55
CA LYS A 428 18.04 25.43 5.43
C LYS A 428 17.01 26.54 5.34
N LEU A 429 16.00 26.47 6.22
CA LEU A 429 14.97 27.51 6.37
C LEU A 429 15.12 28.23 7.71
N ARG A 430 15.24 29.56 7.65
CA ARG A 430 15.18 30.41 8.84
C ARG A 430 13.73 30.72 9.17
N LYS A 431 13.50 31.15 10.41
CA LYS A 431 12.21 31.66 10.88
C LYS A 431 11.68 32.78 9.96
N ASP A 432 12.54 33.72 9.58
CA ASP A 432 12.11 34.89 8.81
C ASP A 432 11.73 34.52 7.37
N ASP A 433 12.33 33.46 6.81
CA ASP A 433 11.96 32.92 5.50
C ASP A 433 10.54 32.33 5.53
N LEU A 434 10.21 31.56 6.58
CA LEU A 434 8.87 31.00 6.79
C LEU A 434 7.82 32.09 7.02
N GLU A 435 8.13 33.07 7.88
CA GLU A 435 7.21 34.18 8.18
C GLU A 435 6.90 34.96 6.90
N SER A 436 7.93 35.30 6.12
CA SER A 436 7.77 36.00 4.83
C SER A 436 6.95 35.17 3.84
N PHE A 437 7.22 33.87 3.75
CA PHE A 437 6.46 32.95 2.90
C PHE A 437 4.98 32.92 3.26
N PHE A 438 4.62 32.77 4.54
CA PHE A 438 3.21 32.67 4.94
C PHE A 438 2.47 34.01 4.85
N ILE A 439 3.16 35.15 5.04
CA ILE A 439 2.59 36.47 4.76
C ILE A 439 2.25 36.59 3.28
N ASN A 440 3.17 36.21 2.39
CA ASN A 440 2.92 36.21 0.95
C ASN A 440 1.85 35.18 0.55
N TRP A 441 1.77 34.03 1.24
CA TRP A 441 0.74 33.03 0.99
C TRP A 441 -0.66 33.56 1.30
N LYS A 442 -0.78 34.33 2.39
CA LYS A 442 -2.04 34.94 2.82
C LYS A 442 -2.61 35.92 1.78
N THR A 443 -1.78 36.54 0.94
CA THR A 443 -2.25 37.52 -0.05
C THR A 443 -2.74 36.89 -1.36
N ARG A 444 -2.65 35.56 -1.51
CA ARG A 444 -3.05 34.87 -2.74
C ARG A 444 -4.57 34.82 -2.92
N ILE A 445 -5.00 34.92 -4.18
CA ILE A 445 -6.42 34.83 -4.58
C ILE A 445 -6.58 33.72 -5.65
N PRO A 446 -7.34 32.65 -5.38
CA PRO A 446 -8.02 32.34 -4.13
C PRO A 446 -7.03 31.94 -3.02
N GLN A 447 -7.37 32.28 -1.77
CA GLN A 447 -6.57 31.90 -0.62
C GLN A 447 -6.90 30.46 -0.22
N LYS A 448 -6.14 29.48 -0.73
CA LYS A 448 -6.23 28.08 -0.27
C LYS A 448 -5.33 27.84 0.94
N SER A 449 -5.86 27.15 1.95
CA SER A 449 -5.06 26.70 3.09
C SER A 449 -4.02 25.68 2.64
N LEU A 450 -2.76 25.90 3.03
CA LEU A 450 -1.61 25.09 2.63
C LEU A 450 -1.48 23.83 3.50
N SER A 451 -1.29 22.68 2.86
CA SER A 451 -0.66 21.50 3.45
C SER A 451 0.86 21.65 3.30
N PHE A 452 1.57 21.86 4.40
CA PHE A 452 3.01 22.10 4.39
C PHE A 452 3.73 20.97 5.13
N ILE A 453 4.48 20.15 4.41
CA ILE A 453 5.15 18.96 4.95
C ILE A 453 6.65 19.16 4.87
N VAL A 454 7.38 18.98 5.97
CA VAL A 454 8.83 19.17 6.00
C VAL A 454 9.51 17.95 6.62
N ASN A 455 10.06 17.09 5.77
CA ASN A 455 10.79 15.88 6.17
C ASN A 455 12.26 16.23 6.51
N ASP A 456 12.46 17.02 7.56
CA ASP A 456 13.77 17.29 8.16
C ASP A 456 13.67 17.31 9.68
N SER A 457 14.31 16.33 10.33
CA SER A 457 14.32 16.18 11.78
C SER A 457 14.83 17.42 12.53
N LYS A 458 15.79 18.17 11.96
CA LYS A 458 16.32 19.41 12.57
C LYS A 458 15.29 20.53 12.48
N PHE A 459 14.62 20.65 11.34
CA PHE A 459 13.53 21.61 11.16
C PHE A 459 12.38 21.34 12.12
N ILE A 460 11.93 20.08 12.20
CA ILE A 460 10.82 19.66 13.05
C ILE A 460 11.14 19.92 14.54
N LYS A 461 12.39 19.69 14.99
CA LYS A 461 12.76 19.90 16.40
C LYS A 461 12.91 21.39 16.79
N ASN A 462 13.02 22.31 15.84
CA ASN A 462 13.25 23.72 16.13
C ASN A 462 12.01 24.41 16.73
N SER A 463 12.12 24.85 17.99
CA SER A 463 11.02 25.48 18.74
C SER A 463 10.53 26.80 18.12
N LYS A 464 11.41 27.56 17.46
CA LYS A 464 11.04 28.81 16.77
C LYS A 464 10.16 28.50 15.55
N ASN A 465 10.52 27.48 14.77
CA ASN A 465 9.73 27.06 13.61
C ASN A 465 8.34 26.55 14.05
N LYS A 466 8.28 25.71 15.10
CA LYS A 466 6.99 25.25 15.67
C LYS A 466 6.06 26.40 16.08
N LYS A 467 6.59 27.48 16.65
CA LYS A 467 5.79 28.66 17.04
C LYS A 467 5.17 29.34 15.82
N ILE A 468 5.93 29.50 14.74
CA ILE A 468 5.44 30.10 13.47
C ILE A 468 4.37 29.21 12.86
N ILE A 469 4.63 27.91 12.73
CA ILE A 469 3.67 26.96 12.16
C ILE A 469 2.35 26.99 12.94
N ARG A 470 2.39 26.98 14.29
CA ARG A 470 1.18 27.10 15.13
C ARG A 470 0.46 28.43 14.91
N LYS A 471 1.18 29.54 14.85
CA LYS A 471 0.61 30.86 14.55
C LYS A 471 -0.19 30.82 13.24
N TYR A 472 0.41 30.31 12.16
CA TYR A 472 -0.23 30.28 10.84
C TYR A 472 -1.29 29.18 10.66
N LYS A 473 -1.23 28.11 11.47
CA LYS A 473 -2.33 27.14 11.59
C LYS A 473 -3.56 27.78 12.25
N ASN A 474 -3.37 28.53 13.34
CA ASN A 474 -4.46 29.25 14.00
C ASN A 474 -5.08 30.35 13.12
N LEU A 475 -4.29 30.93 12.21
CA LEU A 475 -4.77 31.90 11.21
C LEU A 475 -5.45 31.25 9.99
N GLY A 476 -5.59 29.91 9.96
CA GLY A 476 -6.20 29.18 8.85
C GLY A 476 -5.36 29.13 7.56
N ILE A 477 -4.13 29.64 7.59
CA ILE A 477 -3.20 29.64 6.44
C ILE A 477 -2.65 28.24 6.22
N ILE A 478 -2.35 27.50 7.29
CA ILE A 478 -1.88 26.11 7.24
C ILE A 478 -3.04 25.19 7.64
N LYS A 479 -3.44 24.29 6.75
CA LYS A 479 -4.43 23.23 7.04
C LYS A 479 -3.77 22.06 7.77
N LYS A 480 -2.67 21.57 7.20
CA LYS A 480 -1.95 20.39 7.66
C LYS A 480 -0.46 20.70 7.74
N PHE A 481 0.18 20.23 8.82
CA PHE A 481 1.63 20.25 8.97
C PHE A 481 2.07 18.89 9.49
N GLU A 482 3.03 18.28 8.79
CA GLU A 482 3.67 17.00 9.13
C GLU A 482 5.19 17.15 9.16
#